data_AF-A0A524PWA7-F1
#
_entry.id   AF-A0A524PWA7-F1
#
_cell.length_a   1.000
_cell.length_b   1.000
_cell.length_c   1.000
_cell.angle_alpha   90.00
_cell.angle_beta   90.00
_cell.angle_gamma   90.00
#
_symmetry.space_group_name_H-M   'P 1'
#
loop_
_entity.id
_entity.type
_entity.pdbx_description
1 polymer ?
#
loop_
_entity_poly.entity_id
_entity_poly.type
_entity_poly.pdbx_seq_one_letter_code
_entity_poly.pdbx_strand_id
1 'polypeptide(L)'
;MTAYRICDDKNGQPMTLFHGIRGSRRIPLDQWVEADVKIVHDGDRGRPYRSGFHVLKEKGTAKRVFVDTFKKLKGRAIVKVKVAMTWPKKHSKHGVILAKHMKISSNDWAKRNRGISAMRGRR
;
A
#
# COMPACT_ATOMS: atom_id res chain seq x y z
N MET A 1 13.08 4.76 -6.72
CA MET A 1 12.65 3.65 -7.61
C MET A 1 11.13 3.65 -7.77
N THR A 2 10.61 2.86 -8.71
CA THR A 2 9.17 2.65 -8.92
C THR A 2 8.75 1.31 -8.31
N ALA A 3 7.58 1.29 -7.67
CA ALA A 3 7.00 0.09 -7.06
C ALA A 3 5.47 0.10 -7.17
N TYR A 4 4.82 -0.90 -6.58
CA TYR A 4 3.37 -1.01 -6.46
C TYR A 4 2.96 -1.05 -4.99
N ARG A 5 1.86 -0.37 -4.68
CA ARG A 5 1.27 -0.36 -3.34
C ARG A 5 -0.20 -0.73 -3.41
N ILE A 6 -0.66 -1.39 -2.35
CA ILE A 6 -2.07 -1.64 -2.10
C ILE A 6 -2.57 -0.53 -1.17
N CYS A 7 -3.61 0.18 -1.58
CA CYS A 7 -4.27 1.23 -0.81
C CYS A 7 -5.76 0.91 -0.66
N ASP A 8 -6.38 1.47 0.37
CA ASP A 8 -7.84 1.60 0.39
C ASP A 8 -8.24 2.75 -0.56
N ASP A 9 -9.34 2.58 -1.29
CA ASP A 9 -9.96 3.58 -2.17
C ASP A 9 -11.27 4.01 -1.51
N LYS A 10 -11.24 5.13 -0.79
CA LYS A 10 -12.40 5.69 -0.11
C LYS A 10 -12.82 6.96 -0.83
N ASN A 11 -14.00 6.94 -1.45
CA ASN A 11 -14.56 8.05 -2.22
C ASN A 11 -13.59 8.60 -3.28
N GLY A 12 -12.87 7.69 -3.97
CA GLY A 12 -11.92 8.07 -5.00
C GLY A 12 -10.57 8.57 -4.49
N GLN A 13 -10.30 8.50 -3.18
CA GLN A 13 -9.04 8.94 -2.56
C GLN A 13 -8.24 7.78 -1.99
N PRO A 14 -6.90 7.79 -2.15
CA PRO A 14 -6.05 6.75 -1.58
C PRO A 14 -5.92 6.91 -0.07
N MET A 15 -6.13 5.82 0.65
CA MET A 15 -5.96 5.73 2.08
C MET A 15 -4.92 4.66 2.45
N THR A 16 -4.16 4.88 3.52
CA THR A 16 -3.28 3.85 4.07
C THR A 16 -4.10 2.69 4.64
N LEU A 17 -3.64 1.46 4.39
CA LEU A 17 -4.23 0.25 4.97
C LEU A 17 -3.97 0.17 6.49
N PHE A 18 -2.77 0.56 6.90
CA PHE A 18 -2.29 0.51 8.27
C PHE A 18 -1.53 1.80 8.56
N HIS A 19 -1.69 2.30 9.79
CA HIS A 19 -1.06 3.49 10.35
C HIS A 19 -1.26 4.77 9.51
N GLY A 20 -1.79 5.81 10.14
CA GLY A 20 -1.94 7.12 9.50
C GLY A 20 -0.59 7.76 9.21
N ILE A 21 -0.55 8.64 8.22
CA ILE A 21 0.52 9.60 7.97
C ILE A 21 0.11 10.88 8.71
N ARG A 22 0.86 11.29 9.73
CA ARG A 22 0.58 12.50 10.53
C ARG A 22 -0.86 12.56 11.06
N GLY A 23 -1.35 11.46 11.63
CA GLY A 23 -2.71 11.37 12.20
C GLY A 23 -3.84 11.16 11.18
N SER A 24 -3.56 11.17 9.87
CA SER A 24 -4.56 10.92 8.82
C SER A 24 -4.26 9.68 8.01
N ARG A 25 -5.28 8.92 7.61
CA ARG A 25 -5.11 7.81 6.66
C ARG A 25 -5.01 8.29 5.21
N ARG A 26 -5.39 9.54 4.92
CA ARG A 26 -5.40 10.07 3.55
C ARG A 26 -3.98 10.26 3.05
N ILE A 27 -3.72 9.75 1.84
CA ILE A 27 -2.44 9.93 1.15
C ILE A 27 -2.61 11.08 0.15
N PRO A 28 -1.95 12.23 0.32
CA PRO A 28 -1.99 13.30 -0.68
C PRO A 28 -1.38 12.81 -2.01
N LEU A 29 -2.02 13.20 -3.12
CA LEU A 29 -1.51 12.95 -4.46
C LEU A 29 -0.45 14.00 -4.81
N ASP A 30 0.46 13.61 -5.69
CA ASP A 30 1.54 14.44 -6.24
C ASP A 30 2.53 15.01 -5.20
N GLN A 31 2.46 14.54 -3.96
CA GLN A 31 3.35 14.94 -2.86
C GLN A 31 4.15 13.75 -2.35
N TRP A 32 5.38 14.03 -1.91
CA TRP A 32 6.17 13.05 -1.16
C TRP A 32 5.66 13.02 0.28
N VAL A 33 5.29 11.83 0.73
CA VAL A 33 4.95 11.54 2.11
C VAL A 33 6.04 10.73 2.77
N GLU A 34 6.21 10.94 4.08
CA GLU A 34 7.18 10.26 4.91
C GLU A 34 6.44 9.34 5.89
N ALA A 35 6.94 8.11 6.03
CA ALA A 35 6.46 7.16 7.02
C ALA A 35 7.02 7.51 8.40
N ASP A 36 6.23 7.31 9.45
CA ASP A 36 6.72 7.27 10.83
C ASP A 36 7.50 5.95 11.03
N VAL A 37 8.83 6.05 10.91
CA VAL A 37 9.75 4.91 10.95
C VAL A 37 10.17 4.62 12.39
N LYS A 38 9.74 3.47 12.90
CA LYS A 38 10.07 2.95 14.23
C LYS A 38 10.16 1.43 14.20
N ILE A 39 10.67 0.83 15.28
CA ILE A 39 10.65 -0.63 15.41
C ILE A 39 9.23 -1.05 15.81
N VAL A 40 8.65 -1.97 15.04
CA VAL A 40 7.31 -2.52 15.26
C VAL A 40 7.35 -4.05 15.21
N HIS A 41 6.32 -4.69 15.75
CA HIS A 41 6.16 -6.13 15.75
C HIS A 41 4.91 -6.52 14.96
N ASP A 42 4.97 -7.61 14.20
CA ASP A 42 3.77 -8.20 13.60
C ASP A 42 3.05 -9.04 14.68
N GLY A 43 2.15 -8.41 15.45
CA GLY A 43 1.43 -9.03 16.58
C GLY A 43 2.30 -9.21 17.85
N ASP A 44 1.70 -9.73 18.93
CA ASP A 44 2.31 -9.76 20.28
C ASP A 44 3.62 -10.56 20.37
N ARG A 45 3.86 -11.52 19.46
CA ARG A 45 5.06 -12.36 19.41
C ARG A 45 5.83 -12.24 18.09
N GLY A 46 5.54 -11.20 17.29
CA GLY A 46 6.20 -10.98 16.00
C GLY A 46 7.66 -10.59 16.18
N ARG A 47 8.51 -10.91 15.19
CA ARG A 47 9.90 -10.41 15.18
C ARG A 47 9.90 -8.89 14.93
N PRO A 48 10.69 -8.11 15.68
CA PRO A 48 10.79 -6.67 15.46
C PRO A 48 11.31 -6.36 14.07
N TYR A 49 10.73 -5.35 13.43
CA TYR A 49 11.24 -4.81 12.18
C TYR A 49 11.06 -3.30 12.10
N ARG A 50 11.90 -2.65 11.29
CA ARG A 50 11.82 -1.22 10.98
C ARG A 50 10.60 -0.94 10.11
N SER A 51 9.62 -0.19 10.60
CA SER A 51 8.36 0.14 9.92
C SER A 51 8.55 1.09 8.74
N GLY A 52 7.68 0.96 7.74
CA GLY A 52 7.65 1.88 6.59
C GLY A 52 6.45 1.60 5.67
N PHE A 53 6.41 2.30 4.54
CA PHE A 53 5.41 2.04 3.51
C PHE A 53 5.69 0.69 2.85
N HIS A 54 4.78 -0.26 3.06
CA HIS A 54 4.78 -1.53 2.37
C HIS A 54 4.56 -1.33 0.88
N VAL A 55 5.50 -1.78 0.06
CA VAL A 55 5.47 -1.75 -1.39
C VAL A 55 6.03 -3.05 -1.97
N LEU A 56 5.66 -3.34 -3.20
CA LEU A 56 6.04 -4.54 -3.94
C LEU A 56 6.68 -4.10 -5.26
N LYS A 57 7.83 -4.67 -5.60
CA LYS A 57 8.59 -4.28 -6.80
C LYS A 57 7.78 -4.53 -8.07
N GLU A 58 7.05 -5.64 -8.12
CA GLU A 58 6.35 -6.13 -9.31
C GLU A 58 4.83 -6.12 -9.17
N LYS A 59 4.15 -5.79 -10.28
CA LYS A 59 2.68 -5.74 -10.34
C LYS A 59 2.05 -7.13 -10.12
N GLY A 60 2.66 -8.18 -10.67
CA GLY A 60 2.19 -9.56 -10.53
C GLY A 60 2.19 -10.01 -9.07
N THR A 61 3.31 -9.78 -8.37
CA THR A 61 3.42 -10.01 -6.93
C THR A 61 2.42 -9.18 -6.14
N ALA A 62 2.22 -7.91 -6.51
CA ALA A 62 1.18 -7.07 -5.90
C ALA A 62 -0.22 -7.66 -6.05
N LYS A 63 -0.57 -8.18 -7.23
CA LYS A 63 -1.85 -8.87 -7.45
C LYS A 63 -1.96 -10.14 -6.60
N ARG A 64 -0.91 -10.96 -6.54
CA ARG A 64 -0.90 -12.19 -5.73
C ARG A 64 -1.08 -11.88 -4.24
N VAL A 65 -0.25 -10.99 -3.69
CA VAL A 65 -0.39 -10.53 -2.28
C VAL A 65 -1.77 -9.97 -2.01
N PHE A 66 -2.31 -9.20 -2.97
CA PHE A 66 -3.64 -8.63 -2.87
C PHE A 66 -4.73 -9.71 -2.72
N VAL A 67 -4.69 -10.76 -3.55
CA VAL A 67 -5.65 -11.87 -3.49
C VAL A 67 -5.43 -12.73 -2.23
N ASP A 68 -4.19 -13.08 -1.91
CA ASP A 68 -3.84 -13.99 -0.80
C ASP A 68 -4.15 -13.37 0.57
N THR A 69 -3.93 -12.06 0.72
CA THR A 69 -4.04 -11.37 2.03
C THR A 69 -5.47 -10.87 2.28
N PHE A 70 -6.20 -10.46 1.24
CA PHE A 70 -7.44 -9.72 1.40
C PHE A 70 -8.66 -10.51 0.92
N LYS A 71 -9.35 -11.18 1.85
CA LYS A 71 -10.60 -11.92 1.60
C LYS A 71 -11.72 -11.08 0.94
N LYS A 72 -11.72 -9.76 1.13
CA LYS A 72 -12.66 -8.81 0.50
C LYS A 72 -11.89 -7.80 -0.34
N LEU A 73 -12.10 -7.79 -1.65
CA LEU A 73 -11.38 -6.90 -2.57
C LEU A 73 -12.04 -5.52 -2.70
N LYS A 74 -13.26 -5.37 -2.15
CA LYS A 74 -14.06 -4.15 -2.25
C LYS A 74 -13.35 -2.97 -1.58
N GLY A 75 -13.28 -1.85 -2.30
CA GLY A 75 -12.71 -0.60 -1.77
C GLY A 75 -11.18 -0.61 -1.66
N ARG A 76 -10.49 -1.50 -2.37
CA ARG A 76 -9.03 -1.53 -2.41
C ARG A 76 -8.49 -1.42 -3.82
N ALA A 77 -7.31 -0.84 -3.95
CA ALA A 77 -6.69 -0.58 -5.23
C ALA A 77 -5.17 -0.86 -5.21
N ILE A 78 -4.66 -1.42 -6.30
CA ILE A 78 -3.24 -1.53 -6.57
C ILE A 78 -2.82 -0.35 -7.45
N VAL A 79 -1.89 0.45 -6.95
CA VAL A 79 -1.40 1.66 -7.62
C VAL A 79 0.13 1.65 -7.74
N LYS A 80 0.62 2.21 -8.85
CA LYS A 80 2.05 2.45 -9.08
C LYS A 80 2.51 3.66 -8.27
N VAL A 81 3.65 3.55 -7.61
CA VAL A 81 4.17 4.59 -6.71
C VAL A 81 5.66 4.81 -6.94
N LYS A 82 6.11 6.04 -6.71
CA LYS A 82 7.54 6.35 -6.58
C LYS A 82 7.92 6.21 -5.11
N VAL A 83 9.07 5.59 -4.83
CA VAL A 83 9.58 5.39 -3.47
C VAL A 83 11.07 5.70 -3.38
N ALA A 84 11.50 6.09 -2.19
CA ALA A 84 12.90 6.33 -1.84
C ALA A 84 13.21 5.83 -0.42
N MET A 85 14.51 5.57 -0.16
CA MET A 85 15.02 5.02 1.10
C MET A 85 14.30 3.73 1.50
N THR A 86 14.65 2.65 0.83
CA THR A 86 13.96 1.36 0.94
C THR A 86 14.81 0.31 1.63
N TRP A 87 14.18 -0.62 2.33
CA TRP A 87 14.80 -1.81 2.91
C TRP A 87 13.87 -3.02 2.80
N PRO A 88 14.41 -4.26 2.75
CA PRO A 88 13.57 -5.45 2.75
C PRO A 88 12.86 -5.62 4.09
N LYS A 89 11.59 -6.03 4.07
CA LYS A 89 10.93 -6.58 5.25
C LYS A 89 11.45 -8.00 5.46
N LYS A 90 12.47 -8.18 6.32
CA LYS A 90 13.23 -9.43 6.52
C LYS A 90 12.37 -10.71 6.65
N HIS A 91 11.14 -10.61 7.15
CA HIS A 91 10.24 -11.75 7.39
C HIS A 91 9.04 -11.82 6.43
N SER A 92 9.03 -11.01 5.36
CA SER A 92 7.94 -11.04 4.41
C SER A 92 8.03 -12.24 3.46
N LYS A 93 7.00 -13.10 3.47
CA LYS A 93 6.84 -14.22 2.53
C LYS A 93 6.83 -13.82 1.05
N HIS A 94 6.43 -12.60 0.72
CA HIS A 94 6.23 -12.15 -0.67
C HIS A 94 7.23 -11.10 -1.16
N GLY A 95 8.38 -10.96 -0.48
CA GLY A 95 9.38 -9.95 -0.87
C GLY A 95 8.88 -8.50 -0.74
N VAL A 96 8.08 -8.21 0.28
CA VAL A 96 7.64 -6.85 0.60
C VAL A 96 8.85 -5.98 0.94
N ILE A 97 8.91 -4.82 0.30
CA ILE A 97 9.88 -3.78 0.55
C ILE A 97 9.20 -2.70 1.39
N LEU A 98 9.93 -2.14 2.34
CA LEU A 98 9.50 -1.02 3.14
C LEU A 98 10.22 0.23 2.64
N ALA A 99 9.50 1.33 2.50
CA ALA A 99 10.05 2.62 2.08
C ALA A 99 9.78 3.69 3.13
N LYS A 100 10.76 4.57 3.36
CA LYS A 100 10.56 5.77 4.18
C LYS A 100 9.73 6.81 3.44
N HIS A 101 10.01 7.03 2.15
CA HIS A 101 9.33 8.03 1.34
C HIS A 101 8.53 7.40 0.22
N MET A 102 7.34 7.95 -0.04
CA MET A 102 6.48 7.53 -1.14
C MET A 102 5.78 8.72 -1.78
N LYS A 103 5.52 8.64 -3.08
CA LYS A 103 4.66 9.57 -3.82
C LYS A 103 3.75 8.80 -4.76
N ILE A 104 2.46 9.13 -4.73
CA ILE A 104 1.44 8.65 -5.68
C ILE A 104 1.14 9.81 -6.63
N SER A 105 1.33 9.63 -7.93
CA SER A 105 0.93 10.67 -8.89
C SER A 105 -0.57 10.62 -9.14
N SER A 106 -1.21 11.76 -9.46
CA SER A 106 -2.63 11.76 -9.82
C SER A 106 -2.92 10.88 -11.05
N ASN A 107 -2.00 10.84 -12.01
CA ASN A 107 -2.11 9.99 -13.20
C ASN A 107 -2.05 8.50 -12.86
N ASP A 108 -1.11 8.08 -12.00
CA ASP A 108 -1.01 6.68 -11.56
C ASP A 108 -2.23 6.27 -10.73
N TRP A 109 -2.75 7.18 -9.89
CA TRP A 109 -3.96 6.93 -9.12
C TRP A 109 -5.20 6.81 -10.01
N ALA A 110 -5.33 7.62 -11.06
CA ALA A 110 -6.40 7.48 -12.05
C ALA A 110 -6.35 6.10 -12.74
N LYS A 111 -5.14 5.57 -13.00
CA LYS A 111 -4.89 4.26 -13.64
C LYS A 111 -4.84 3.07 -12.68
N ARG A 112 -5.23 3.26 -11.41
CA ARG A 112 -5.18 2.20 -10.39
C ARG A 112 -6.03 1.00 -10.77
N ASN A 113 -5.58 -0.20 -10.40
CA ASN A 113 -6.38 -1.41 -10.57
C ASN A 113 -7.28 -1.56 -9.34
N ARG A 114 -8.58 -1.34 -9.48
CA ARG A 114 -9.55 -1.56 -8.40
C ARG A 114 -9.86 -3.06 -8.29
N GLY A 115 -9.92 -3.58 -7.07
CA GLY A 115 -10.56 -4.87 -6.82
C GLY A 115 -12.03 -4.75 -7.21
N ILE A 116 -12.45 -5.43 -8.28
CA ILE A 116 -13.82 -5.39 -8.77
C ILE A 116 -14.74 -5.86 -7.63
N SER A 117 -15.54 -4.95 -7.07
CA SER A 117 -16.82 -5.35 -6.50
C SER A 117 -17.71 -5.53 -7.70
N ALA A 118 -18.24 -6.74 -7.91
CA ALA A 118 -19.30 -6.98 -8.87
C ALA A 118 -20.31 -5.82 -8.74
N MET A 119 -20.56 -5.15 -9.86
CA MET A 119 -21.73 -4.30 -10.00
C MET A 119 -22.93 -5.21 -9.75
N ARG A 120 -23.50 -5.18 -8.54
CA ARG A 120 -24.93 -5.40 -8.43
C ARG A 120 -25.56 -4.12 -8.93
N GLY A 121 -25.89 -4.13 -10.22
CA GLY A 121 -26.73 -3.12 -10.82
C GLY A 121 -27.98 -2.96 -9.98
N ARG A 122 -28.30 -1.71 -9.66
CA ARG A 122 -29.68 -1.33 -9.43
C ARG A 122 -30.39 -1.46 -10.77
N ARG A 123 -31.29 -2.42 -10.89
CA ARG A 123 -32.59 -2.30 -11.54
C ARG A 123 -33.56 -3.14 -10.74
#